data_AF-A0A1F5EYC5-F1
#
_entry.id   AF-A0A1F5EYC5-F1
#
_cell.length_a   1.000
_cell.length_b   1.000
_cell.length_c   1.000
_cell.angle_alpha   90.00
_cell.angle_beta   90.00
_cell.angle_gamma   90.00
#
_symmetry.space_group_name_H-M   'P 1'
#
loop_
_entity.id
_entity.type
_entity.pdbx_description
1 polymer ?
#
loop_
_entity_poly.entity_id
_entity_poly.type
_entity_poly.pdbx_seq_one_letter_code
_entity_poly.pdbx_strand_id
1 'polypeptide(L)'
;MKRAPGKLPLFISQVLILGILGSCDIFLPPKNPPPNPPPEPTSPAGVVRGIEWAYNNQDINYYTQMLDPDFTFYFDRRDVQDHGTPDSWGYDDELAATQNLFDSVDEGAITLTMELGDQREPGPGDDEWDLNGVDYLLVVVTWDVTYRADGFANFTTRKEGLWRGQPRWWLWKWWDIAG
;
A
#
# COMPACT_ATOMS: atom_id res chain seq x y z
N MET A 1 -4.54 -74.97 -21.02
CA MET A 1 -4.47 -74.29 -22.34
C MET A 1 -4.86 -72.84 -22.12
N LYS A 2 -3.91 -71.92 -22.30
CA LYS A 2 -4.02 -70.47 -22.02
C LYS A 2 -4.78 -69.76 -23.15
N ARG A 3 -5.69 -68.84 -22.82
CA ARG A 3 -6.01 -67.66 -23.65
C ARG A 3 -6.26 -66.46 -22.73
N ALA A 4 -5.44 -65.44 -22.91
CA ALA A 4 -5.63 -64.08 -22.38
C ALA A 4 -6.17 -63.19 -23.54
N PRO A 5 -6.27 -61.85 -23.39
CA PRO A 5 -7.48 -61.15 -22.96
C PRO A 5 -8.03 -60.18 -24.04
N GLY A 6 -9.35 -59.96 -24.07
CA GLY A 6 -10.00 -58.97 -24.95
C GLY A 6 -10.33 -57.69 -24.19
N LYS A 7 -9.64 -56.60 -24.53
CA LYS A 7 -9.81 -55.24 -24.01
C LYS A 7 -11.06 -54.59 -24.61
N LEU A 8 -11.90 -53.97 -23.78
CA LEU A 8 -13.06 -53.17 -24.22
C LEU A 8 -12.66 -51.67 -24.27
N PRO A 9 -13.06 -50.91 -25.32
CA PRO A 9 -12.57 -49.55 -25.53
C PRO A 9 -13.28 -48.46 -24.70
N LEU A 10 -12.44 -47.54 -24.22
CA LEU A 10 -12.56 -46.10 -24.02
C LEU A 10 -13.93 -45.42 -24.31
N PHE A 11 -14.54 -44.84 -23.27
CA PHE A 11 -15.32 -43.60 -23.39
C PHE A 11 -14.71 -42.52 -22.50
N ILE A 12 -14.22 -41.48 -23.16
CA ILE A 12 -13.69 -40.25 -22.60
C ILE A 12 -14.85 -39.47 -21.99
N SER A 13 -14.81 -39.19 -20.69
CA SER A 13 -15.60 -38.12 -20.10
C SER A 13 -14.63 -37.07 -19.56
N GLN A 14 -14.47 -36.01 -20.34
CA GLN A 14 -13.78 -34.79 -19.94
C GLN A 14 -14.62 -34.10 -18.86
N VAL A 15 -14.13 -34.09 -17.63
CA VAL A 15 -14.48 -33.03 -16.68
C VAL A 15 -13.32 -32.05 -16.64
N LEU A 16 -13.53 -30.99 -17.40
CA LEU A 16 -12.82 -29.73 -17.44
C LEU A 16 -12.85 -29.10 -16.03
N ILE A 17 -11.75 -29.19 -15.27
CA ILE A 17 -11.52 -28.27 -14.14
C ILE A 17 -10.70 -27.11 -14.71
N LEU A 18 -11.43 -26.13 -15.23
CA LEU A 18 -10.95 -24.79 -15.49
C LEU A 18 -10.75 -24.10 -14.12
N GLY A 19 -9.54 -24.17 -13.59
CA GLY A 19 -9.11 -23.39 -12.42
C GLY A 19 -8.08 -22.36 -12.85
N ILE A 20 -8.45 -21.52 -13.82
CA ILE A 20 -7.61 -20.45 -14.35
C ILE A 20 -8.00 -19.16 -13.64
N LEU A 21 -7.02 -18.68 -12.85
CA LEU A 21 -6.72 -17.29 -12.49
C LEU A 21 -7.65 -16.60 -11.48
N GLY A 22 -7.09 -16.37 -10.30
CA GLY A 22 -7.39 -15.15 -9.56
C GLY A 22 -7.22 -13.97 -10.52
N SER A 23 -8.34 -13.33 -10.84
CA SER A 23 -8.33 -12.07 -11.57
C SER A 23 -7.78 -11.01 -10.62
N CYS A 24 -6.47 -10.79 -10.69
CA CYS A 24 -5.93 -9.45 -10.56
C CYS A 24 -6.26 -8.72 -11.87
N ASP A 25 -7.21 -7.79 -11.84
CA ASP A 25 -7.24 -6.53 -12.61
C ASP A 25 -6.93 -6.53 -14.12
N ILE A 26 -7.15 -7.63 -14.86
CA ILE A 26 -6.86 -7.67 -16.30
C ILE A 26 -7.84 -6.87 -17.20
N PHE A 27 -8.84 -6.18 -16.64
CA PHE A 27 -9.85 -5.43 -17.39
C PHE A 27 -10.04 -3.98 -16.94
N LEU A 28 -9.12 -3.42 -16.15
CA LEU A 28 -9.11 -1.97 -15.93
C LEU A 28 -8.43 -1.29 -17.13
N PRO A 29 -9.04 -0.25 -17.74
CA PRO A 29 -8.32 0.57 -18.69
C PRO A 29 -7.05 1.09 -18.01
N PRO A 30 -5.90 1.17 -18.71
CA PRO A 30 -4.71 1.75 -18.11
C PRO A 30 -5.05 3.15 -17.64
N LYS A 31 -5.03 3.35 -16.32
CA LYS A 31 -5.07 4.68 -15.73
C LYS A 31 -3.96 5.48 -16.39
N ASN A 32 -4.26 6.67 -16.89
CA ASN A 32 -3.26 7.48 -17.56
C ASN A 32 -2.03 7.56 -16.64
N PRO A 33 -0.82 7.33 -17.17
CA PRO A 33 0.36 7.40 -16.34
C PRO A 33 0.41 8.79 -15.73
N PRO A 34 0.58 8.90 -14.42
CA PRO A 34 0.52 10.18 -13.76
C PRO A 34 1.62 11.11 -14.26
N PRO A 35 1.39 12.43 -14.18
CA PRO A 35 2.24 13.42 -14.85
C PRO A 35 3.71 13.42 -14.37
N ASN A 36 4.00 12.85 -13.19
CA ASN A 36 5.34 12.67 -12.65
C ASN A 36 5.65 11.19 -12.43
N PRO A 37 6.87 10.72 -12.71
CA PRO A 37 7.25 9.34 -12.45
C PRO A 37 7.09 9.02 -10.96
N PRO A 38 6.70 7.79 -10.60
CA PRO A 38 6.63 7.36 -9.22
C PRO A 38 8.01 7.47 -8.56
N PRO A 39 8.10 7.94 -7.31
CA PRO A 39 9.32 7.86 -6.51
C PRO A 39 9.89 6.43 -6.45
N GLU A 40 11.15 6.28 -6.09
CA GLU A 40 11.71 4.94 -5.84
C GLU A 40 11.89 4.72 -4.34
N PRO A 41 11.60 3.52 -3.81
CA PRO A 41 11.77 3.19 -2.40
C PRO A 41 13.24 2.89 -2.08
N THR A 42 14.16 3.75 -2.53
CA THR A 42 15.62 3.59 -2.36
C THR A 42 16.19 4.46 -1.24
N SER A 43 15.35 5.27 -0.61
CA SER A 43 15.62 5.97 0.65
C SER A 43 14.35 6.05 1.50
N PRO A 44 14.45 6.32 2.82
CA PRO A 44 13.29 6.57 3.67
C PRO A 44 12.39 7.69 3.13
N ALA A 45 12.98 8.80 2.69
CA ALA A 45 12.23 9.90 2.09
C ALA A 45 11.54 9.46 0.79
N GLY A 46 12.19 8.62 -0.01
CA GLY A 46 11.61 8.03 -1.23
C GLY A 46 10.35 7.19 -0.94
N VAL A 47 10.33 6.45 0.18
CA VAL A 47 9.15 5.69 0.62
C VAL A 47 7.99 6.64 0.97
N VAL A 48 8.24 7.66 1.81
CA VAL A 48 7.19 8.62 2.20
C VAL A 48 6.66 9.38 0.99
N ARG A 49 7.54 9.83 0.08
CA ARG A 49 7.13 10.45 -1.19
C ARG A 49 6.36 9.47 -2.09
N GLY A 50 6.71 8.18 -2.05
CA GLY A 50 5.96 7.14 -2.74
C GLY A 50 4.53 7.01 -2.21
N ILE A 51 4.34 7.05 -0.90
CA ILE A 51 3.01 7.06 -0.27
C ILE A 51 2.20 8.28 -0.69
N GLU A 52 2.80 9.47 -0.62
CA GLU A 52 2.17 10.72 -1.10
C GLU A 52 1.70 10.59 -2.54
N TRP A 53 2.58 10.10 -3.41
CA TRP A 53 2.28 9.87 -4.82
C TRP A 53 1.15 8.84 -4.99
N ALA A 54 1.13 7.76 -4.19
CA ALA A 54 0.12 6.72 -4.29
C ALA A 54 -1.29 7.25 -3.96
N TYR A 55 -1.41 8.08 -2.92
CA TYR A 55 -2.66 8.76 -2.56
C TYR A 55 -3.11 9.72 -3.65
N ASN A 56 -2.22 10.59 -4.13
CA ASN A 56 -2.54 11.58 -5.16
C ASN A 56 -2.91 10.96 -6.51
N ASN A 57 -2.50 9.72 -6.75
CA ASN A 57 -2.82 8.98 -7.97
C ASN A 57 -3.80 7.84 -7.72
N GLN A 58 -4.37 7.70 -6.51
CA GLN A 58 -5.23 6.59 -6.10
C GLN A 58 -4.73 5.23 -6.65
N ASP A 59 -3.44 4.94 -6.45
CA ASP A 59 -2.77 3.73 -6.95
C ASP A 59 -2.43 2.79 -5.79
N ILE A 60 -3.36 1.90 -5.47
CA ILE A 60 -3.18 0.92 -4.39
C ILE A 60 -2.02 -0.04 -4.65
N ASN A 61 -1.77 -0.40 -5.90
CA ASN A 61 -0.75 -1.37 -6.26
C ASN A 61 0.63 -0.78 -6.02
N TYR A 62 0.78 0.53 -6.25
CA TYR A 62 2.00 1.23 -5.91
C TYR A 62 2.10 1.51 -4.40
N TYR A 63 1.00 1.87 -3.72
CA TYR A 63 0.97 2.02 -2.25
C TYR A 63 1.46 0.76 -1.53
N THR A 64 0.94 -0.40 -1.95
CA THR A 64 1.30 -1.74 -1.44
C THR A 64 2.80 -2.00 -1.50
N GLN A 65 3.51 -1.45 -2.50
CA GLN A 65 4.95 -1.63 -2.63
C GLN A 65 5.76 -0.79 -1.63
N MET A 66 5.14 0.20 -0.99
CA MET A 66 5.80 1.05 0.00
C MET A 66 5.73 0.45 1.41
N LEU A 67 4.76 -0.42 1.68
CA LEU A 67 4.51 -0.98 3.00
C LEU A 67 5.29 -2.28 3.23
N ASP A 68 5.93 -2.38 4.39
CA ASP A 68 6.50 -3.62 4.87
C ASP A 68 5.37 -4.63 5.21
N PRO A 69 5.51 -5.95 4.92
CA PRO A 69 4.49 -6.93 5.30
C PRO A 69 4.17 -6.98 6.81
N ASP A 70 5.10 -6.56 7.67
CA ASP A 70 4.90 -6.43 9.12
C ASP A 70 4.48 -5.00 9.53
N PHE A 71 3.92 -4.21 8.60
CA PHE A 71 3.52 -2.83 8.84
C PHE A 71 2.53 -2.70 10.00
N THR A 72 2.68 -1.63 10.79
CA THR A 72 1.72 -1.24 11.82
C THR A 72 1.48 0.26 11.82
N PHE A 73 0.20 0.65 11.75
CA PHE A 73 -0.25 2.01 12.00
C PHE A 73 -0.68 2.13 13.47
N TYR A 74 -0.27 3.20 14.14
CA TYR A 74 -0.62 3.52 15.52
C TYR A 74 -1.43 4.81 15.54
N PHE A 75 -2.66 4.74 16.04
CA PHE A 75 -3.54 5.89 16.16
C PHE A 75 -3.08 6.83 17.27
N ASP A 76 -3.33 8.13 17.14
CA ASP A 76 -3.16 9.06 18.26
C ASP A 76 -4.12 8.65 19.38
N ARG A 77 -3.62 8.65 20.62
CA ARG A 77 -4.41 8.26 21.80
C ARG A 77 -5.62 9.15 22.05
N ARG A 78 -5.66 10.36 21.50
CA ARG A 78 -6.83 11.25 21.54
C ARG A 78 -7.96 10.73 20.65
N ASP A 79 -7.64 10.07 19.54
CA ASP A 79 -8.62 9.54 18.59
C ASP A 79 -9.16 8.17 18.99
N VAL A 80 -8.39 7.42 19.80
CA VAL A 80 -8.81 6.13 20.36
C VAL A 80 -9.92 6.25 21.42
N GLN A 81 -10.09 7.43 22.03
CA GLN A 81 -10.84 7.55 23.28
C GLN A 81 -12.37 7.46 23.19
N ASP A 82 -12.99 7.48 22.00
CA ASP A 82 -14.46 7.64 21.94
C ASP A 82 -15.28 6.52 21.28
N HIS A 83 -14.79 5.71 20.33
CA HIS A 83 -15.71 4.89 19.51
C HIS A 83 -15.24 3.48 19.11
N GLY A 84 -14.36 2.85 19.88
CA GLY A 84 -13.91 1.48 19.59
C GLY A 84 -12.87 1.38 18.47
N THR A 85 -12.25 2.52 18.11
CA THR A 85 -11.04 2.57 17.31
C THR A 85 -9.93 1.80 18.04
N PRO A 86 -9.21 0.87 17.39
CA PRO A 86 -8.12 0.16 18.03
C PRO A 86 -6.93 1.10 18.27
N ASP A 87 -6.02 0.73 19.20
CA ASP A 87 -4.77 1.46 19.42
C ASP A 87 -3.86 1.45 18.16
N SER A 88 -4.01 0.42 17.34
CA SER A 88 -3.22 0.19 16.13
C SER A 88 -3.93 -0.77 15.19
N TRP A 89 -3.60 -0.73 13.91
CA TRP A 89 -3.97 -1.78 12.95
C TRP A 89 -2.80 -2.19 12.06
N GLY A 90 -2.94 -3.35 11.41
CA GLY A 90 -1.86 -3.96 10.63
C GLY A 90 -1.91 -3.65 9.14
N TYR A 91 -0.98 -4.25 8.40
CA TYR A 91 -0.90 -4.17 6.94
C TYR A 91 -2.23 -4.41 6.21
N ASP A 92 -2.96 -5.48 6.56
CA ASP A 92 -4.21 -5.84 5.87
C ASP A 92 -5.32 -4.79 6.10
N ASP A 93 -5.43 -4.30 7.33
CA ASP A 93 -6.40 -3.26 7.70
C ASP A 93 -6.08 -1.95 6.99
N GLU A 94 -4.80 -1.58 6.93
CA GLU A 94 -4.29 -0.39 6.26
C GLU A 94 -4.58 -0.41 4.74
N LEU A 95 -4.30 -1.54 4.09
CA LEU A 95 -4.58 -1.69 2.65
C LEU A 95 -6.08 -1.66 2.39
N ALA A 96 -6.88 -2.33 3.22
CA ALA A 96 -8.33 -2.33 3.08
C ALA A 96 -8.91 -0.92 3.27
N ALA A 97 -8.45 -0.18 4.29
CA ALA A 97 -8.87 1.18 4.55
C ALA A 97 -8.50 2.12 3.40
N THR A 98 -7.25 2.06 2.93
CA THR A 98 -6.75 2.88 1.81
C THR A 98 -7.50 2.58 0.51
N GLN A 99 -7.71 1.29 0.20
CA GLN A 99 -8.47 0.88 -0.99
C GLN A 99 -9.91 1.39 -0.93
N ASN A 100 -10.59 1.22 0.20
CA ASN A 100 -11.95 1.71 0.38
C ASN A 100 -12.04 3.22 0.19
N LEU A 101 -11.06 3.97 0.69
CA LEU A 101 -10.98 5.41 0.47
C LEU A 101 -10.83 5.71 -1.03
N PHE A 102 -9.88 5.06 -1.72
CA PHE A 102 -9.62 5.29 -3.15
C PHE A 102 -10.83 4.99 -4.03
N ASP A 103 -11.62 3.95 -3.70
CA ASP A 103 -12.82 3.56 -4.42
C ASP A 103 -14.06 4.42 -4.10
N SER A 104 -14.05 5.14 -2.99
CA SER A 104 -15.20 5.92 -2.52
C SER A 104 -15.37 7.28 -3.19
N VAL A 105 -14.37 7.72 -3.96
CA VAL A 105 -14.33 9.06 -4.57
C VAL A 105 -13.84 9.02 -6.01
N ASP A 106 -14.18 10.06 -6.77
CA ASP A 106 -13.76 10.20 -8.16
C ASP A 106 -12.23 10.31 -8.30
N GLU A 107 -11.72 10.05 -9.51
CA GLU A 107 -10.30 10.24 -9.80
C GLU A 107 -9.86 11.70 -9.57
N GLY A 108 -8.78 11.89 -8.83
CA GLY A 108 -8.23 13.21 -8.50
C GLY A 108 -8.96 13.95 -7.38
N ALA A 109 -9.91 13.28 -6.71
CA ALA A 109 -10.62 13.81 -5.55
C ALA A 109 -9.80 13.78 -4.24
N ILE A 110 -8.67 13.06 -4.25
CA ILE A 110 -7.78 12.93 -3.09
C ILE A 110 -6.54 13.77 -3.32
N THR A 111 -6.17 14.54 -2.32
CA THR A 111 -4.86 15.20 -2.26
C THR A 111 -4.21 14.91 -0.92
N LEU A 112 -3.05 14.27 -0.93
CA LEU A 112 -2.17 14.12 0.22
C LEU A 112 -0.91 14.96 -0.01
N THR A 113 -0.58 15.80 0.96
CA THR A 113 0.69 16.53 1.00
C THR A 113 1.43 16.11 2.26
N MET A 114 2.71 15.73 2.14
CA MET A 114 3.57 15.45 3.29
C MET A 114 4.83 16.29 3.22
N GLU A 115 5.13 17.00 4.30
CA GLU A 115 6.32 17.85 4.41
C GLU A 115 7.29 17.24 5.42
N LEU A 116 8.38 16.67 4.90
CA LEU A 116 9.35 15.96 5.73
C LEU A 116 10.16 16.92 6.62
N GLY A 117 10.31 18.20 6.23
CA GLY A 117 11.22 19.13 6.89
C GLY A 117 12.70 18.79 6.66
N ASP A 118 13.57 19.27 7.55
CA ASP A 118 15.03 19.05 7.49
C ASP A 118 15.41 17.65 8.02
N GLN A 119 14.99 16.60 7.31
CA GLN A 119 15.37 15.22 7.64
C GLN A 119 16.74 14.90 7.05
N ARG A 120 17.57 14.23 7.85
CA ARG A 120 18.82 13.65 7.36
C ARG A 120 18.55 12.27 6.75
N GLU A 121 19.31 11.91 5.73
CA GLU A 121 19.33 10.55 5.17
C GLU A 121 20.18 9.57 6.00
N PRO A 122 19.78 8.28 6.05
CA PRO A 122 20.55 7.22 6.70
C PRO A 122 21.93 7.04 6.05
N GLY A 123 22.89 6.59 6.85
CA GLY A 123 24.17 6.09 6.37
C GLY A 123 24.05 4.68 5.75
N PRO A 124 25.09 4.21 5.04
CA PRO A 124 25.05 2.91 4.35
C PRO A 124 24.78 1.70 5.27
N GLY A 125 25.19 1.79 6.54
CA GLY A 125 25.04 0.72 7.54
C GLY A 125 23.74 0.78 8.35
N ASP A 126 22.90 1.79 8.14
CA ASP A 126 21.65 1.93 8.90
C ASP A 126 20.56 1.08 8.23
N ASP A 127 19.95 0.16 8.97
CA ASP A 127 18.92 -0.75 8.48
C ASP A 127 17.50 -0.36 8.93
N GLU A 128 17.41 0.62 9.83
CA GLU A 128 16.17 1.22 10.32
C GLU A 128 16.37 2.74 10.40
N TRP A 129 15.35 3.51 10.04
CA TRP A 129 15.43 4.96 10.04
C TRP A 129 14.09 5.62 10.36
N ASP A 130 14.12 6.58 11.28
CA ASP A 130 12.95 7.35 11.69
C ASP A 130 12.88 8.70 10.97
N LEU A 131 11.72 9.02 10.42
CA LEU A 131 11.34 10.34 9.90
C LEU A 131 10.29 10.90 10.86
N ASN A 132 10.71 11.82 11.73
CA ASN A 132 9.86 12.33 12.81
C ASN A 132 9.31 13.72 12.47
N GLY A 133 8.07 13.98 12.87
CA GLY A 133 7.42 15.28 12.71
C GLY A 133 7.16 15.62 11.23
N VAL A 134 6.78 14.63 10.43
CA VAL A 134 6.34 14.87 9.05
C VAL A 134 4.95 15.48 9.11
N ASP A 135 4.82 16.76 8.75
CA ASP A 135 3.51 17.40 8.61
C ASP A 135 2.74 16.74 7.46
N TYR A 136 1.46 16.47 7.65
CA TYR A 136 0.61 16.00 6.56
C TYR A 136 -0.71 16.76 6.48
N LEU A 137 -1.23 16.85 5.26
CA LEU A 137 -2.57 17.33 4.95
C LEU A 137 -3.21 16.38 3.93
N LEU A 138 -4.24 15.67 4.36
CA LEU A 138 -5.11 14.88 3.52
C LEU A 138 -6.42 15.65 3.28
N VAL A 139 -6.72 15.88 2.01
CA VAL A 139 -7.98 16.47 1.55
C VAL A 139 -8.69 15.45 0.67
N VAL A 140 -9.97 15.22 0.95
CA VAL A 140 -10.83 14.32 0.18
C VAL A 140 -12.09 15.07 -0.20
N VAL A 141 -12.36 15.16 -1.51
CA VAL A 141 -13.50 15.88 -2.05
C VAL A 141 -14.56 14.89 -2.52
N THR A 142 -15.73 14.88 -1.88
CA THR A 142 -16.92 14.21 -2.41
C THR A 142 -17.76 15.21 -3.22
N TRP A 143 -18.86 14.74 -3.79
CA TRP A 143 -19.78 15.58 -4.57
C TRP A 143 -20.39 16.75 -3.78
N ASP A 144 -20.43 16.66 -2.45
CA ASP A 144 -21.08 17.61 -1.54
C ASP A 144 -20.22 18.13 -0.40
N VAL A 145 -19.17 17.39 -0.02
CA VAL A 145 -18.38 17.66 1.19
C VAL A 145 -16.89 17.59 0.87
N THR A 146 -16.11 18.48 1.51
CA THR A 146 -14.65 18.36 1.57
C THR A 146 -14.27 17.91 2.97
N TYR A 147 -13.69 16.73 3.07
CA TYR A 147 -13.09 16.23 4.30
C TYR A 147 -11.62 16.64 4.34
N ARG A 148 -11.15 16.95 5.54
CA ARG A 148 -9.77 17.34 5.80
C ARG A 148 -9.28 16.61 7.05
N ALA A 149 -8.09 16.03 6.95
CA ALA A 149 -7.32 15.54 8.08
C ALA A 149 -5.90 16.11 7.98
N ASP A 150 -5.40 16.66 9.08
CA ASP A 150 -4.04 17.18 9.16
C ASP A 150 -3.46 16.95 10.55
N GLY A 151 -2.14 16.85 10.60
CA GLY A 151 -1.40 16.51 11.79
C GLY A 151 0.06 16.24 11.49
N PHE A 152 0.72 15.53 12.40
CA PHE A 152 2.09 15.09 12.25
C PHE A 152 2.13 13.58 12.21
N ALA A 153 3.09 13.03 11.47
CA ALA A 153 3.40 11.62 11.48
C ALA A 153 4.85 11.39 11.89
N ASN A 154 5.07 10.34 12.66
CA ASN A 154 6.38 9.72 12.76
C ASN A 154 6.35 8.43 11.94
N PHE A 155 7.36 8.24 11.10
CA PHE A 155 7.52 7.03 10.31
C PHE A 155 8.81 6.31 10.70
N THR A 156 8.73 5.00 10.93
CA THR A 156 9.93 4.15 10.93
C THR A 156 9.97 3.38 9.63
N THR A 157 11.11 3.45 8.95
CA THR A 157 11.40 2.69 7.74
C THR A 157 12.44 1.62 8.00
N ARG A 158 12.35 0.50 7.27
CA ARG A 158 13.28 -0.62 7.36
C ARG A 158 13.93 -0.88 6.00
N LYS A 159 15.24 -1.12 5.98
CA LYS A 159 16.01 -1.45 4.79
C LYS A 159 16.08 -2.97 4.62
N GLU A 160 15.45 -3.49 3.58
CA GLU A 160 15.46 -4.91 3.28
C GLU A 160 15.36 -5.20 1.79
N GLY A 161 16.27 -6.03 1.29
CA GLY A 161 16.31 -6.43 -0.11
C GLY A 161 16.82 -5.33 -1.04
N LEU A 162 16.51 -5.48 -2.33
CA LEU A 162 16.97 -4.58 -3.38
C LEU A 162 15.80 -4.12 -4.25
N TRP A 163 15.83 -2.84 -4.64
CA TRP A 163 14.99 -2.24 -5.66
C TRP A 163 15.88 -1.85 -6.84
N ARG A 164 15.76 -2.57 -7.96
CA ARG A 164 16.55 -2.30 -9.20
C ARG A 164 18.07 -2.24 -8.94
N GLY A 165 18.56 -3.06 -8.00
CA GLY A 165 19.97 -3.13 -7.64
C GLY A 165 20.44 -2.09 -6.61
N GLN A 166 19.55 -1.22 -6.13
CA GLN A 166 19.79 -0.34 -4.98
C GLN A 166 19.16 -0.92 -3.71
N PRO A 167 19.64 -0.57 -2.50
CA PRO A 167 18.95 -0.93 -1.26
C PRO A 167 17.50 -0.49 -1.29
N ARG A 168 16.59 -1.37 -0.88
CA ARG A 168 15.16 -1.07 -0.77
C ARG A 168 14.80 -0.71 0.66
N TRP A 169 14.00 0.34 0.81
CA TRP A 169 13.38 0.75 2.06
C TRP A 169 11.88 0.46 2.02
N TRP A 170 11.32 0.20 3.18
CA TRP A 170 9.90 -0.09 3.39
C TRP A 170 9.39 0.76 4.56
N LEU A 171 8.14 1.20 4.51
CA LEU A 171 7.48 1.77 5.66
C LEU A 171 7.08 0.64 6.61
N TRP A 172 7.65 0.64 7.81
CA TRP A 172 7.40 -0.40 8.80
C TRP A 172 6.42 0.05 9.88
N LYS A 173 6.53 1.31 10.33
CA LYS A 173 5.63 1.84 11.36
C LYS A 173 5.23 3.26 11.04
N TRP A 174 3.97 3.58 11.31
CA TRP A 174 3.42 4.92 11.20
C TRP A 174 2.72 5.25 12.52
N TRP A 175 3.18 6.29 13.21
CA TRP A 175 2.45 6.88 14.33
C TRP A 175 1.78 8.16 13.89
N ASP A 176 0.46 8.18 14.05
CA ASP A 176 -0.31 9.41 13.98
C ASP A 176 -0.13 10.23 15.25
N ILE A 177 0.04 11.53 15.06
CA ILE A 177 0.24 12.52 16.11
C ILE A 177 -0.64 13.70 15.75
N ALA A 178 -1.76 13.85 16.45
CA ALA A 178 -2.68 14.92 16.15
C ALA A 178 -1.99 16.30 16.29
N GLY A 179 -2.23 17.15 15.30
CA GLY A 179 -1.69 18.52 15.21
C GLY A 179 -2.26 19.50 16.23
#